data_AF-G3IEW9-F1
#
_entry.id   AF-G3IEW9-F1
#
_cell.length_a   1.000
_cell.length_b   1.000
_cell.length_c   1.000
_cell.angle_alpha   90.00
_cell.angle_beta   90.00
_cell.angle_gamma   90.00
#
_symmetry.space_group_name_H-M   'P 1'
#
loop_
_entity.id
_entity.type
_entity.pdbx_description
1 polymer ?
#
loop_
_entity_poly.entity_id
_entity_poly.type
_entity_poly.pdbx_seq_one_letter_code
_entity_poly.pdbx_strand_id
1 'polypeptide(L)'
;MEDPATPGPLEKGTASPGVQQAAGPGGALVELTPTPGGLALVSPYHTNRVGDPLDLVALAEQVQKADEFIRANATNKLTVIAEQIQHLQEQARKVRKMRVQGQCRLGRLYFSFAWEDWLNLQSWCFLSF
;
A
#
# COMPACT_ATOMS: atom_id res chain seq x y z
N MET A 1 33.22 -20.85 -22.78
CA MET A 1 32.48 -22.05 -23.23
C MET A 1 31.16 -21.53 -23.78
N GLU A 2 31.17 -21.36 -25.10
CA GLU A 2 30.06 -21.32 -26.07
C GLU A 2 28.90 -20.32 -25.93
N ASP A 3 28.64 -19.74 -27.11
CA ASP A 3 27.76 -18.65 -27.52
C ASP A 3 26.45 -19.28 -28.11
N PRO A 4 25.57 -18.58 -28.86
CA PRO A 4 24.12 -18.62 -28.69
C PRO A 4 23.37 -19.31 -29.85
N ALA A 5 22.03 -19.30 -29.77
CA ALA A 5 21.10 -19.41 -30.90
C ALA A 5 21.20 -20.67 -31.79
N THR A 6 20.25 -21.59 -31.63
CA THR A 6 19.88 -22.55 -32.67
C THR A 6 18.51 -22.19 -33.23
N PRO A 7 18.40 -21.75 -34.50
CA PRO A 7 17.14 -21.65 -35.22
C PRO A 7 16.90 -22.87 -36.12
N GLY A 8 15.64 -23.33 -36.17
CA GLY A 8 15.08 -24.17 -37.23
C GLY A 8 14.50 -25.51 -36.74
N PRO A 9 13.61 -26.17 -37.51
CA PRO A 9 13.19 -25.88 -38.89
C PRO A 9 11.67 -25.70 -39.11
N LEU A 10 11.32 -25.00 -40.20
CA LEU A 10 10.01 -25.01 -40.85
C LEU A 10 9.70 -26.42 -41.42
N GLU A 11 8.49 -26.93 -41.17
CA GLU A 11 7.64 -27.73 -42.10
C GLU A 11 6.18 -27.64 -41.60
N LYS A 12 5.26 -26.94 -42.28
CA LYS A 12 4.38 -27.38 -43.38
C LYS A 12 3.42 -28.53 -43.01
N GLY A 13 2.12 -28.21 -42.92
CA GLY A 13 1.04 -29.15 -43.29
C GLY A 13 -0.04 -29.43 -42.24
N THR A 14 -1.19 -28.77 -42.41
CA THR A 14 -2.57 -29.33 -42.31
C THR A 14 -2.92 -30.28 -41.15
N ALA A 15 -3.71 -29.79 -40.19
CA ALA A 15 -5.03 -30.34 -39.80
C ALA A 15 -5.56 -29.65 -38.53
N SER A 16 -6.62 -28.84 -38.68
CA SER A 16 -7.64 -28.72 -37.63
C SER A 16 -8.45 -30.02 -37.58
N PRO A 17 -9.01 -30.48 -36.44
CA PRO A 17 -10.16 -29.77 -35.85
C PRO A 17 -10.29 -29.85 -34.32
N GLY A 18 -11.07 -28.91 -33.75
CA GLY A 18 -11.86 -29.18 -32.55
C GLY A 18 -11.83 -28.11 -31.46
N VAL A 19 -12.35 -26.91 -31.73
CA VAL A 19 -12.96 -26.10 -30.66
C VAL A 19 -14.47 -26.30 -30.74
N GLN A 20 -14.98 -26.91 -29.67
CA GLN A 20 -16.35 -27.33 -29.47
C GLN A 20 -17.29 -26.12 -29.52
N GLN A 21 -18.34 -26.25 -30.33
CA GLN A 21 -19.45 -25.32 -30.41
C GLN A 21 -20.25 -25.36 -29.10
N ALA A 22 -20.26 -24.25 -28.37
CA ALA A 22 -21.30 -23.95 -27.39
C ALA A 22 -22.43 -23.21 -28.12
N ALA A 23 -23.50 -23.93 -28.40
CA ALA A 23 -24.71 -23.39 -29.03
C ALA A 23 -25.49 -22.51 -28.03
N GLY A 24 -25.58 -21.21 -28.33
CA GLY A 24 -26.54 -20.28 -27.74
C GLY A 24 -27.17 -19.45 -28.86
N PRO A 25 -28.51 -19.33 -28.95
CA PRO A 25 -29.16 -18.57 -30.02
C PRO A 25 -29.14 -17.08 -29.65
N GLY A 26 -28.20 -16.31 -30.17
CA GLY A 26 -28.24 -14.86 -29.91
C GLY A 26 -27.05 -14.00 -30.31
N GLY A 27 -26.22 -14.41 -31.25
CA GLY A 27 -25.14 -13.55 -31.74
C GLY A 27 -24.83 -13.87 -33.19
N ALA A 28 -25.55 -13.26 -34.11
CA ALA A 28 -25.12 -13.19 -35.50
C ALA A 28 -23.82 -12.39 -35.52
N LEU A 29 -22.69 -13.08 -35.67
CA LEU A 29 -21.37 -12.47 -35.77
C LEU A 29 -21.29 -11.86 -37.16
N VAL A 30 -21.74 -10.61 -37.29
CA VAL A 30 -21.68 -9.86 -38.54
C VAL A 30 -20.22 -9.59 -38.88
N GLU A 31 -19.87 -9.86 -40.14
CA GLU A 31 -18.58 -9.51 -40.69
C GLU A 31 -18.37 -8.00 -40.53
N LEU A 32 -17.27 -7.59 -39.88
CA LEU A 32 -16.90 -6.19 -39.73
C LEU A 32 -16.37 -5.67 -41.07
N THR A 33 -17.23 -5.60 -42.07
CA THR A 33 -16.91 -5.01 -43.35
C THR A 33 -16.99 -3.49 -43.19
N PRO A 34 -15.91 -2.74 -43.49
CA PRO A 34 -15.90 -1.27 -43.36
C PRO A 34 -16.85 -0.56 -44.33
N THR A 35 -17.49 -1.29 -45.24
CA THR A 35 -18.43 -0.83 -46.27
C THR A 35 -19.61 -1.80 -46.41
N PRO A 36 -20.56 -1.84 -45.45
CA PRO A 36 -21.76 -2.64 -45.60
C PRO A 36 -22.57 -2.14 -46.81
N GLY A 37 -22.79 -3.01 -47.80
CA GLY A 37 -23.53 -2.66 -49.02
C GLY A 37 -22.82 -1.69 -49.98
N GLY A 38 -21.49 -1.52 -49.85
CA GLY A 38 -20.70 -0.65 -50.74
C GLY A 38 -20.83 0.85 -50.46
N LEU A 39 -21.59 1.23 -49.43
CA LEU A 39 -21.72 2.61 -48.98
C LEU A 39 -20.91 2.81 -47.70
N ALA A 40 -20.05 3.82 -47.69
CA ALA A 40 -19.34 4.25 -46.49
C ALA A 40 -20.32 5.02 -45.60
N LEU A 41 -21.10 4.28 -44.79
CA LEU A 41 -22.10 4.86 -43.88
C LEU A 41 -21.48 5.75 -42.80
N VAL A 42 -20.20 5.52 -42.51
CA VAL A 42 -19.43 6.21 -41.49
C VAL A 42 -18.03 6.41 -42.06
N SER A 43 -17.51 7.64 -41.96
CA SER A 43 -16.12 7.90 -42.35
C SER A 43 -15.18 7.10 -41.46
N PRO A 44 -14.39 6.14 -42.01
CA PRO A 44 -13.46 5.33 -41.22
C PRO A 44 -12.41 6.20 -40.52
N TYR A 45 -12.11 7.38 -41.08
CA TYR A 45 -11.17 8.33 -40.50
C TYR A 45 -11.69 9.03 -39.24
N HIS A 46 -13.01 9.07 -39.04
CA HIS A 46 -13.65 9.64 -37.85
C HIS A 46 -13.99 8.59 -36.78
N THR A 47 -14.01 7.30 -37.13
CA THR A 47 -14.41 6.22 -36.20
C THR A 47 -13.33 5.18 -35.90
N ASN A 48 -12.27 5.11 -36.71
CA ASN A 48 -11.13 4.21 -36.50
C ASN A 48 -9.86 4.94 -36.05
N ARG A 49 -9.86 6.28 -36.03
CA ARG A 49 -8.90 7.01 -35.20
C ARG A 49 -9.40 6.87 -33.77
N VAL A 50 -8.65 6.10 -32.96
CA VAL A 50 -8.42 6.50 -31.56
C VAL A 50 -8.31 8.02 -31.57
N GLY A 51 -9.15 8.72 -30.79
CA GLY A 51 -9.46 10.16 -30.93
C GLY A 51 -8.26 11.04 -31.25
N ASP A 52 -8.50 12.26 -31.77
CA ASP A 52 -7.48 13.25 -32.17
C ASP A 52 -6.15 13.00 -31.43
N PRO A 53 -5.03 12.64 -32.09
CA PRO A 53 -3.83 12.12 -31.43
C PRO A 53 -3.29 12.99 -30.28
N LEU A 54 -3.67 14.27 -30.22
CA LEU A 54 -3.44 15.15 -29.06
C LEU A 54 -4.14 14.69 -27.78
N ASP A 55 -5.31 14.06 -27.87
CA ASP A 55 -6.13 13.60 -26.74
C ASP A 55 -5.47 12.46 -25.97
N LEU A 56 -4.76 11.56 -26.66
CA LEU A 56 -3.95 10.54 -25.99
C LEU A 56 -2.78 11.15 -25.21
N VAL A 57 -2.17 12.22 -25.74
CA VAL A 57 -1.10 12.95 -25.07
C VAL A 57 -1.64 13.74 -23.89
N ALA A 58 -2.79 14.41 -24.05
CA ALA A 58 -3.48 15.12 -22.97
C ALA A 58 -3.90 14.16 -21.85
N LEU A 59 -4.38 12.97 -22.18
CA LEU A 59 -4.67 11.92 -21.21
C LEU A 59 -3.39 11.46 -20.51
N ALA A 60 -2.29 11.25 -21.23
CA ALA A 60 -1.01 10.87 -20.63
C ALA A 60 -0.48 11.95 -19.66
N GLU A 61 -0.57 13.22 -20.02
CA GLU A 61 -0.25 14.35 -19.15
C GLU A 61 -1.13 14.38 -17.90
N GLN A 62 -2.43 14.14 -18.05
CA GLN A 62 -3.38 14.11 -16.94
C GLN A 62 -3.10 12.93 -16.00
N VAL A 63 -2.77 11.75 -16.52
CA VAL A 63 -2.37 10.58 -15.73
C VAL A 63 -1.07 10.86 -14.96
N GLN A 64 -0.09 11.48 -15.60
CA GLN A 64 1.17 11.86 -14.94
C GLN A 64 0.92 12.85 -13.79
N LYS A 65 0.10 13.88 -14.03
CA LYS A 65 -0.28 14.85 -12.99
C LYS A 65 -1.06 14.20 -11.84
N ALA A 66 -1.93 13.25 -12.15
CA ALA A 66 -2.66 12.49 -11.12
C ALA A 66 -1.71 11.63 -10.27
N ASP A 67 -0.71 11.00 -10.87
CA ASP A 67 0.31 10.22 -10.16
C ASP A 67 1.14 11.11 -9.21
N GLU A 68 1.54 12.30 -9.66
CA GLU A 68 2.22 13.29 -8.83
C GLU A 68 1.36 13.74 -7.64
N PHE A 69 0.05 13.95 -7.87
CA PHE A 69 -0.88 14.31 -6.79
C PHE A 69 -1.05 13.18 -5.77
N ILE A 70 -1.15 11.93 -6.22
CA ILE A 70 -1.25 10.76 -5.34
C ILE A 70 0.01 10.62 -4.49
N ARG A 71 1.19 10.73 -5.12
CA ARG A 71 2.48 10.67 -4.43
C ARG A 71 2.62 11.76 -3.38
N ALA A 72 2.30 13.02 -3.72
CA ALA A 72 2.35 14.12 -2.76
C ALA A 72 1.35 13.91 -1.60
N ASN A 73 0.13 13.45 -1.90
CA ASN A 73 -0.89 13.18 -0.90
C ASN A 73 -0.47 12.05 0.06
N ALA A 74 0.07 10.96 -0.48
CA ALA A 74 0.57 9.83 0.30
C ALA A 74 1.70 10.28 1.23
N THR A 75 2.71 10.99 0.71
CA THR A 75 3.82 11.50 1.52
C THR A 75 3.33 12.42 2.64
N ASN A 76 2.44 13.38 2.34
CA ASN A 76 1.91 14.28 3.35
C ASN A 76 1.15 13.51 4.45
N LYS A 77 0.32 12.53 4.09
CA LYS A 77 -0.40 11.69 5.06
C LYS A 77 0.55 10.85 5.91
N LEU A 78 1.60 10.29 5.31
CA LEU A 78 2.62 9.52 6.04
C LEU A 78 3.38 10.41 7.04
N THR A 79 3.72 11.64 6.67
CA THR A 79 4.34 12.62 7.58
C THR A 79 3.43 12.92 8.76
N VAL A 80 2.13 13.20 8.52
CA VAL A 80 1.16 13.45 9.59
C VAL A 80 1.05 12.25 10.55
N ILE A 81 1.01 11.03 10.02
CA ILE A 81 0.95 9.81 10.84
C ILE A 81 2.22 9.68 11.70
N ALA A 82 3.40 9.95 11.13
CA ALA A 82 4.66 9.89 11.87
C ALA A 82 4.67 10.87 13.04
N GLU A 83 4.23 12.11 12.81
CA GLU A 83 4.11 13.13 13.86
C GLU A 83 3.14 12.71 14.97
N GLN A 84 1.97 12.18 14.60
CA GLN A 84 0.99 11.69 15.57
C GLN A 84 1.56 10.56 16.43
N ILE A 85 2.24 9.58 15.81
CA ILE A 85 2.90 8.48 16.53
C ILE A 85 3.95 9.02 17.49
N GLN A 86 4.79 9.96 17.06
CA GLN A 86 5.80 10.59 17.92
C GLN A 86 5.16 11.29 19.11
N HIS A 87 4.08 12.05 18.89
CA HIS A 87 3.33 12.68 19.97
C HIS A 87 2.80 11.66 20.98
N LEU A 88 2.18 10.57 20.52
CA LEU A 88 1.67 9.51 21.39
C LEU A 88 2.79 8.83 22.20
N GLN A 89 3.93 8.56 21.56
CA GLN A 89 5.10 7.97 22.22
C GLN A 89 5.67 8.90 23.30
N GLU A 90 5.72 10.20 23.05
CA GLU A 90 6.19 11.19 24.01
C GLU A 90 5.24 11.29 25.21
N GLN A 91 3.91 11.27 24.98
CA GLN A 91 2.92 11.19 26.07
C GLN A 91 3.14 9.93 26.92
N ALA A 92 3.30 8.76 26.28
CA ALA A 92 3.56 7.51 26.97
C ALA A 92 4.88 7.57 27.77
N ARG A 93 5.94 8.19 27.22
CA ARG A 93 7.21 8.40 27.92
C ARG A 93 7.03 9.28 29.14
N LYS A 94 6.25 10.35 29.05
CA LYS A 94 5.98 11.26 30.17
C LYS A 94 5.20 10.55 31.29
N VAL A 95 4.14 9.81 30.94
CA VAL A 95 3.37 9.00 31.90
C VAL A 95 4.25 7.95 32.56
N ARG A 96 5.08 7.24 31.78
CA ARG A 96 6.02 6.25 32.30
C ARG A 96 6.99 6.87 33.29
N LYS A 97 7.61 8.00 32.95
CA LYS A 97 8.54 8.71 33.84
C LYS A 97 7.85 9.22 35.10
N MET A 98 6.66 9.80 34.98
CA MET A 98 5.88 10.29 36.13
C MET A 98 5.55 9.14 37.09
N ARG A 99 5.09 7.99 36.57
CA ARG A 99 4.80 6.80 37.37
C ARG A 99 6.06 6.29 38.08
N VAL A 100 7.16 6.11 37.35
CA VAL A 100 8.43 5.62 37.91
C VAL A 100 8.99 6.59 38.94
N GLN A 101 8.97 7.90 38.68
CA GLN A 101 9.50 8.89 39.62
C GLN A 101 8.62 9.02 40.88
N GLY A 102 7.30 8.87 40.76
CA GLY A 102 6.38 8.73 41.89
C GLY A 102 6.68 7.48 42.71
N GLN A 103 6.87 6.33 42.04
CA GLN A 103 7.28 5.07 42.69
C GLN A 103 8.65 5.16 43.37
N CYS A 104 9.65 5.81 42.76
CA CYS A 104 10.96 6.02 43.39
C CYS A 104 10.88 6.92 44.62
N ARG A 105 10.00 7.95 44.61
CA ARG A 105 9.77 8.81 45.77
C ARG A 105 9.08 8.04 46.90
N LEU A 106 8.04 7.27 46.57
CA LEU A 106 7.35 6.41 47.53
C LEU A 106 8.30 5.35 48.11
N GLY A 107 9.08 4.66 47.28
CA GLY A 107 10.06 3.68 47.74
C GLY A 107 11.13 4.27 48.67
N ARG A 108 11.58 5.51 48.42
CA ARG A 108 12.51 6.22 49.31
C ARG A 108 11.87 6.56 50.65
N LEU A 109 10.64 7.07 50.65
CA LEU A 109 9.90 7.37 51.89
C LEU A 109 9.60 6.09 52.68
N TYR A 110 9.22 5.01 51.99
CA TYR A 110 8.93 3.72 52.62
C TYR A 110 10.18 3.10 53.24
N PHE A 111 11.34 3.18 52.56
CA PHE A 111 12.61 2.70 53.12
C PHE A 111 13.09 3.55 54.30
N SER A 112 12.89 4.88 54.26
CA SER A 112 13.20 5.75 55.40
C SER A 112 12.36 5.40 56.63
N PHE A 113 11.03 5.31 56.44
CA PHE A 113 10.11 4.99 57.53
C PHE A 113 10.35 3.59 58.10
N ALA A 114 10.54 2.58 57.24
CA ALA A 114 10.85 1.21 57.68
C ALA A 114 12.21 1.11 58.38
N TRP A 115 13.20 1.91 57.98
CA TRP A 115 14.51 1.97 58.64
C TRP A 115 14.43 2.67 60.01
N GLU A 116 13.67 3.76 60.13
CA GLU A 116 13.41 4.46 61.38
C GLU A 116 12.62 3.59 62.38
N ASP A 117 11.62 2.85 61.90
CA ASP A 117 10.87 1.89 62.72
C ASP A 117 11.75 0.72 63.17
N TRP A 118 12.64 0.20 62.30
CA TRP A 118 13.58 -0.86 62.66
C TRP A 118 14.63 -0.39 63.66
N LEU A 119 15.16 0.83 63.51
CA LEU A 119 16.07 1.44 64.48
C LEU A 119 15.38 1.71 65.82
N ASN A 120 14.12 2.16 65.81
CA ASN A 120 13.34 2.33 67.04
C ASN A 120 13.06 0.99 67.72
N LEU A 121 12.75 -0.08 66.97
CA LEU A 121 12.61 -1.43 67.54
C LEU A 121 13.92 -1.94 68.18
N GLN A 122 15.07 -1.69 67.56
CA GLN A 122 16.38 -1.98 68.14
C GLN A 122 16.61 -1.21 69.45
N SER A 123 16.23 0.07 69.49
CA SER A 123 16.37 0.91 70.69
C SER A 123 15.44 0.46 71.83
N TRP A 124 14.22 0.02 71.52
CA TRP A 124 13.28 -0.54 72.52
C TRP A 124 13.73 -1.89 73.09
N CYS A 125 14.35 -2.74 72.27
CA CYS A 125 14.97 -3.98 72.76
C CYS A 125 16.14 -3.72 73.71
N PHE A 126 16.90 -2.64 73.51
CA PHE A 126 18.01 -2.23 74.39
C PHE A 126 17.55 -1.56 75.70
N LEU A 127 16.34 -0.98 75.75
CA LEU A 127 15.78 -0.37 76.97
C LEU A 127 14.97 -1.34 77.84
N SER A 128 14.66 -2.53 77.33
CA SER A 128 13.88 -3.57 78.05
C SER A 128 14.74 -4.70 78.64
N PHE A 129 16.08 -4.57 78.59
CA PHE A 129 17.06 -5.45 79.25
C PHE A 129 17.89 -4.62 80.22
#